data_AF-A0A2T5BWW8-F1
#
_entry.id   AF-A0A2T5BWW8-F1
#
_cell.length_a   1.000
_cell.length_b   1.000
_cell.length_c   1.000
_cell.angle_alpha   90.00
_cell.angle_beta   90.00
_cell.angle_gamma   90.00
#
_symmetry.space_group_name_H-M   'P 1'
#
loop_
_entity.id
_entity.type
_entity.pdbx_description
1 polymer ?
#
loop_
_entity_poly.entity_id
_entity_poly.type
_entity_poly.pdbx_seq_one_letter_code
_entity_poly.pdbx_strand_id
1 'polypeptide(L)' 'MSAALALGDALGVPPLAMAELLPVIEAVMVTKLNEQMERPNG' A
#
# COMPACT_ATOMS: atom_id res chain seq x y z
N MET A 1 3.41 -0.78 9.43
CA MET A 1 2.17 -0.95 8.64
C MET A 1 1.08 0.02 9.09
N SER A 2 1.39 1.32 9.21
CA SER A 2 0.45 2.36 9.69
C SER A 2 0.22 3.48 8.68
N ALA A 3 1.09 3.63 7.68
CA ALA A 3 0.97 4.65 6.64
C ALA A 3 -0.30 4.48 5.80
N ALA A 4 -0.67 3.24 5.47
CA ALA A 4 -1.91 2.94 4.77
C ALA A 4 -3.14 3.30 5.62
N LEU A 5 -3.15 2.97 6.92
CA LEU A 5 -4.24 3.37 7.82
C LEU A 5 -4.36 4.89 7.95
N ALA A 6 -3.24 5.61 8.08
CA ALA A 6 -3.23 7.08 8.13
C ALA A 6 -3.68 7.72 6.81
N LEU A 7 -3.31 7.14 5.68
CA LEU A 7 -3.81 7.55 4.37
C LEU A 7 -5.32 7.33 4.26
N GLY A 8 -5.82 6.17 4.70
CA GLY A 8 -7.24 5.85 4.73
C GLY A 8 -8.03 6.87 5.56
N ASP A 9 -7.53 7.20 6.75
CA ASP A 9 -8.11 8.21 7.63
C ASP A 9 -8.19 9.59 6.96
N ALA A 10 -7.09 10.03 6.32
CA ALA A 10 -7.06 11.30 5.58
C ALA A 10 -8.01 11.34 4.36
N LEU A 11 -8.31 10.18 3.77
CA LEU A 11 -9.26 10.03 2.66
C LEU A 11 -10.70 9.81 3.12
N GLY A 12 -10.95 9.76 4.43
CA GLY A 12 -12.28 9.49 5.00
C GLY A 12 -12.73 8.04 4.86
N VAL A 13 -11.80 7.11 4.64
CA VAL A 13 -12.08 5.67 4.58
C VAL A 13 -12.22 5.14 6.01
N PRO A 14 -13.31 4.42 6.35
CA PRO A 14 -13.47 3.83 7.66
C PRO A 14 -12.27 2.94 8.05
N PRO A 15 -11.75 3.01 9.28
CA PRO A 15 -10.56 2.25 9.69
C PRO A 15 -10.68 0.74 9.49
N LEU A 16 -11.87 0.16 9.71
CA LEU A 16 -12.12 -1.26 9.47
C LEU A 16 -12.03 -1.60 7.98
N ALA A 17 -12.64 -0.78 7.11
CA ALA A 17 -12.53 -0.98 5.67
C ALA A 17 -11.07 -0.85 5.21
N MET A 18 -10.32 0.09 5.78
CA MET A 18 -8.89 0.23 5.47
C MET A 18 -8.08 -0.98 5.91
N ALA A 19 -8.38 -1.56 7.08
CA ALA A 19 -7.73 -2.77 7.59
C ALA A 19 -7.95 -3.98 6.68
N GLU A 20 -9.17 -4.17 6.16
CA GLU A 20 -9.49 -5.25 5.21
C GLU A 20 -8.75 -5.11 3.87
N LEU A 21 -8.44 -3.87 3.46
CA LEU A 21 -7.72 -3.59 2.22
C LEU A 21 -6.19 -3.71 2.35
N LEU A 22 -5.65 -3.76 3.58
CA LEU A 22 -4.20 -3.81 3.81
C LEU A 22 -3.51 -4.97 3.07
N PRO A 23 -4.01 -6.22 3.07
CA PRO A 23 -3.32 -7.34 2.41
C PRO A 23 -3.13 -7.10 0.90
N VAL A 24 -4.13 -6.50 0.25
CA VAL A 24 -4.06 -6.19 -1.19
C VAL A 24 -3.09 -5.05 -1.45
N ILE A 25 -3.09 -4.02 -0.60
CA ILE A 25 -2.16 -2.89 -0.70
C ILE A 25 -0.71 -3.37 -0.55
N GLU A 26 -0.45 -4.27 0.40
CA GLU A 26 0.87 -4.87 0.59
C GLU A 26 1.31 -5.69 -0.62
N ALA A 27 0.41 -6.51 -1.18
CA ALA A 27 0.71 -7.29 -2.37
C ALA A 27 1.13 -6.38 -3.55
N VAL A 28 0.37 -5.30 -3.80
CA VAL A 28 0.69 -4.33 -4.85
C VAL A 28 2.00 -3.60 -4.54
N MET A 29 2.24 -3.21 -3.29
CA MET A 29 3.47 -2.55 -2.87
C MET A 29 4.70 -3.43 -3.12
N VAL A 30 4.64 -4.72 -2.78
CA VAL A 30 5.73 -5.67 -3.04
C VAL A 30 5.96 -5.83 -4.53
N THR A 31 4.89 -6.02 -5.33
CA THR A 31 5.01 -6.10 -6.79
C THR A 31 5.68 -4.85 -7.36
N LYS A 32 5.24 -3.65 -6.95
CA LYS A 32 5.79 -2.38 -7.45
C LYS A 32 7.21 -2.10 -6.97
N LEU A 33 7.58 -2.55 -5.78
CA LEU A 33 8.94 -2.44 -5.27
C LEU A 33 9.88 -3.34 -6.07
N ASN A 34 9.48 -4.59 -6.32
CA ASN A 34 10.25 -5.53 -7.11
C ASN A 34 10.41 -5.06 -8.56
N GLU A 35 9.34 -4.57 -9.20
CA GLU A 35 9.39 -3.98 -10.54
C GLU A 35 10.39 -2.80 -10.63
N GLN A 36 10.51 -1.98 -9.57
CA GLN A 36 11.48 -0.87 -9.55
C GLN A 36 12.92 -1.36 -9.41
N MET A 37 13.16 -2.44 -8.68
CA MET A 37 14.49 -3.06 -8.55
C MET A 37 14.93 -3.74 -9.85
N GLU A 38 13.99 -4.33 -10.60
CA GLU A 38 14.25 -4.97 -11.89
C GLU A 38 14.51 -3.98 -13.03
N ARG A 39 14.08 -2.72 -12.86
CA ARG A 39 14.49 -1.64 -13.77
C ARG A 39 15.93 -1.26 -13.42
N PRO A 40 16.91 -1.49 -14.31
CA PRO A 40 18.22 -0.90 -14.10
C PRO A 40 18.02 0.61 -14.07
N ASN A 41 18.61 1.29 -13.09
CA ASN A 41 18.79 2.74 -13.18
C ASN A 41 19.51 3.00 -14.51
N GLY A 42 18.79 3.50 -15.52
CA GLY A 42 19.29 4.03 -16.81
C GLY A 42 20.49 3.32 -17.41
#